data_AF-A0A353ZHY1-F1
#
_entry.id   AF-A0A353ZHY1-F1
#
_cell.length_a   1.000
_cell.length_b   1.000
_cell.length_c   1.000
_cell.angle_alpha   90.00
_cell.angle_beta   90.00
_cell.angle_gamma   90.00
#
_symmetry.space_group_name_H-M   'P 1'
#
loop_
_entity.id
_entity.type
_entity.pdbx_description
1 polymer ?
#
loop_
_entity_poly.entity_id
_entity_poly.type
_entity_poly.pdbx_seq_one_letter_code
_entity_poly.pdbx_strand_id
1 'polypeptide(L)'
;MCGWAKVDTTEESGVCDERLPDVRRVATRRIGMNAFAWSQILAAGAFACGMVSYQLRERRNVLLCLTGLAVLNAGHFLLLDRTTPAVMLLLTATRYVTSMFTRHRLFFYLYLTAAVVGITWTYSGPLSWLALAGVFFGTLGSFQPTDRAMRQCFFCGNSCWITHNILAQTPVAIVMEICFFASNVVGYWRLYGRQSPRAPEGSG
;
A
#
# COMPACT_ATOMS: atom_id res chain seq x y z
N MET A 1 10.28 -35.70 -33.81
CA MET A 1 10.74 -35.91 -35.20
C MET A 1 10.83 -34.53 -35.84
N CYS A 2 12.05 -33.96 -35.92
CA CYS A 2 12.87 -33.80 -37.14
C CYS A 2 12.18 -32.93 -38.21
N GLY A 3 12.77 -31.90 -38.82
CA GLY A 3 14.15 -31.36 -38.85
C GLY A 3 14.12 -29.90 -39.37
N TRP A 4 15.08 -29.04 -39.02
CA TRP A 4 16.31 -28.73 -39.77
C TRP A 4 16.11 -28.43 -41.27
N ALA A 5 16.32 -27.16 -41.66
CA ALA A 5 17.39 -26.73 -42.58
C ALA A 5 17.17 -25.29 -43.04
N LYS A 6 18.09 -24.38 -42.70
CA LYS A 6 18.95 -23.73 -43.71
C LYS A 6 20.16 -23.08 -43.02
N VAL A 7 21.33 -23.63 -43.33
CA VAL A 7 22.63 -23.00 -43.15
C VAL A 7 22.85 -22.19 -44.42
N ASP A 8 23.10 -20.89 -44.29
CA ASP A 8 23.75 -20.08 -45.32
C ASP A 8 24.96 -19.41 -44.68
N THR A 9 26.13 -19.75 -45.21
CA THR A 9 27.43 -19.13 -44.94
C THR A 9 27.67 -18.01 -45.93
N THR A 10 27.91 -16.80 -45.45
CA THR A 10 28.67 -15.77 -46.17
C THR A 10 29.48 -14.96 -45.17
N GLU A 11 30.80 -15.03 -45.32
CA GLU A 11 31.79 -14.10 -44.76
C GLU A 11 31.43 -12.66 -45.11
N GLU A 12 31.46 -11.76 -44.12
CA GLU A 12 31.89 -10.38 -44.33
C GLU A 12 32.39 -9.78 -43.00
N SER A 13 33.72 -9.68 -42.91
CA SER A 13 34.46 -8.52 -42.40
C SER A 13 33.85 -7.74 -41.24
N GLY A 14 34.18 -8.15 -40.01
CA GLY A 14 33.81 -7.47 -38.77
C GLY A 14 34.43 -6.07 -38.65
N VAL A 15 33.59 -5.09 -38.95
CA VAL A 15 33.64 -3.66 -38.60
C VAL A 15 33.96 -3.47 -37.11
N CYS A 16 34.67 -2.39 -36.79
CA CYS A 16 34.90 -1.91 -35.42
C CYS A 16 33.58 -1.84 -34.61
N ASP A 17 33.33 -2.83 -33.76
CA ASP A 17 32.16 -2.83 -32.89
C ASP A 17 32.51 -2.12 -31.57
N GLU A 18 31.96 -0.91 -31.43
CA GLU A 18 31.84 -0.16 -30.20
C GLU A 18 31.33 -1.09 -29.10
N ARG A 19 32.10 -1.20 -28.02
CA ARG A 19 31.79 -2.04 -26.87
C ARG A 19 30.58 -1.45 -26.12
N LEU A 20 29.38 -1.71 -26.64
CA LEU A 20 28.10 -1.44 -26.01
C LEU A 20 28.11 -2.06 -24.59
N PRO A 21 27.76 -1.31 -23.54
CA PRO A 21 27.59 -1.89 -22.22
C PRO A 21 26.50 -2.96 -22.29
N ASP A 22 26.85 -4.15 -21.80
CA ASP A 22 26.03 -5.36 -21.71
C ASP A 22 24.72 -5.10 -20.92
N VAL A 23 23.69 -4.59 -21.60
CA VAL A 23 22.34 -4.36 -21.06
C VAL A 23 21.62 -5.69 -20.73
N ARG A 24 22.18 -6.83 -21.15
CA ARG A 24 21.61 -8.17 -20.89
C ARG A 24 22.04 -8.78 -19.56
N ARG A 25 22.61 -7.99 -18.65
CA ARG A 25 22.82 -8.37 -17.25
C ARG A 25 21.80 -7.74 -16.29
N VAL A 26 20.55 -7.55 -16.73
CA VAL A 26 19.40 -7.62 -15.81
C VAL A 26 19.24 -9.10 -15.44
N ALA A 27 20.22 -9.58 -14.68
CA ALA A 27 20.31 -10.93 -14.21
C ALA A 27 19.05 -11.21 -13.41
N THR A 28 18.32 -12.26 -13.80
CA THR A 28 17.26 -12.88 -13.03
C THR A 28 17.85 -13.31 -11.68
N ARG A 29 17.89 -12.39 -10.73
CA ARG A 29 18.44 -12.62 -9.40
C ARG A 29 17.51 -13.62 -8.74
N ARG A 30 17.93 -14.88 -8.63
CA ARG A 30 17.24 -15.86 -7.77
C ARG A 30 17.13 -15.22 -6.39
N ILE A 31 15.91 -14.88 -5.97
CA ILE A 31 15.66 -14.47 -4.60
C ILE A 31 16.10 -15.65 -3.74
N GLY A 32 17.21 -15.49 -3.01
CA GLY A 32 17.71 -16.54 -2.13
C GLY A 32 16.62 -16.91 -1.13
N MET A 33 16.53 -18.19 -0.76
CA MET A 33 15.52 -18.68 0.19
C MET A 33 15.46 -17.85 1.49
N ASN A 34 16.61 -17.31 1.91
CA ASN A 34 16.73 -16.40 3.05
C ASN A 34 16.06 -15.04 2.80
N ALA A 35 16.19 -14.46 1.61
CA ALA A 35 15.57 -13.17 1.27
C ALA A 35 14.05 -13.26 1.20
N PHE A 36 13.53 -14.39 0.69
CA PHE A 36 12.09 -14.65 0.73
C PHE A 36 11.58 -14.79 2.17
N ALA A 37 12.27 -15.55 3.02
CA ALA A 37 11.89 -15.68 4.43
C ALA A 37 11.87 -14.32 5.16
N TRP A 38 12.91 -13.49 4.96
CA TRP A 38 12.95 -12.14 5.49
C TRP A 38 11.81 -11.26 4.98
N SER A 39 11.45 -11.35 3.69
CA SER A 39 10.32 -10.58 3.16
C SER A 39 9.01 -10.99 3.82
N GLN A 40 8.79 -12.28 4.10
CA GLN A 40 7.58 -12.73 4.79
C GLN A 40 7.53 -12.25 6.24
N ILE A 41 8.67 -12.20 6.95
CA ILE A 41 8.75 -11.63 8.30
C ILE A 41 8.37 -10.15 8.29
N LEU A 42 8.86 -9.38 7.30
CA LEU A 42 8.50 -7.98 7.13
C LEU A 42 7.00 -7.81 6.87
N ALA A 43 6.40 -8.62 6.00
CA ALA A 43 4.97 -8.59 5.72
C ALA A 43 4.13 -8.95 6.95
N ALA A 44 4.52 -9.97 7.71
CA ALA A 44 3.86 -10.34 8.95
C ALA A 44 3.93 -9.21 10.00
N GLY A 45 5.09 -8.58 10.15
CA GLY A 45 5.26 -7.41 11.02
C GLY A 45 4.41 -6.22 10.57
N ALA A 46 4.33 -5.97 9.27
CA ALA A 46 3.49 -4.92 8.71
C ALA A 46 2.01 -5.18 9.01
N PHE A 47 1.54 -6.42 8.80
CA PHE A 47 0.18 -6.85 9.12
C PHE A 47 -0.14 -6.66 10.61
N ALA A 48 0.76 -7.09 11.50
CA ALA A 48 0.60 -6.91 12.93
C ALA A 48 0.50 -5.42 13.33
N CYS A 49 1.35 -4.55 12.76
CA CYS A 49 1.24 -3.11 13.03
C CYS A 49 -0.10 -2.56 12.51
N GLY A 50 -0.58 -3.00 11.35
CA GLY A 50 -1.90 -2.62 10.85
C GLY A 50 -3.02 -2.96 11.84
N MET A 51 -3.00 -4.17 12.37
CA MET A 51 -3.96 -4.63 13.38
C MET A 51 -3.87 -3.83 14.68
N VAL A 52 -2.66 -3.51 15.14
CA VAL A 52 -2.43 -2.69 16.35
C VAL A 52 -2.86 -1.24 16.13
N SER A 53 -2.62 -0.69 14.94
CA SER A 53 -2.91 0.71 14.62
C SER A 53 -4.37 1.08 14.95
N TYR A 54 -5.32 0.22 14.60
CA TYR A 54 -6.74 0.47 14.83
C TYR A 54 -7.17 0.30 16.29
N GLN A 55 -6.36 -0.31 17.15
CA GLN A 55 -6.62 -0.44 18.57
C GLN A 55 -6.17 0.79 19.38
N LEU A 56 -5.35 1.67 18.79
CA LEU A 56 -4.81 2.86 19.45
C LEU A 56 -5.82 4.02 19.42
N ARG A 57 -6.03 4.68 20.55
CA ARG A 57 -6.96 5.82 20.65
C ARG A 57 -6.41 7.10 20.01
N GLU A 58 -5.14 7.36 20.22
CA GLU A 58 -4.49 8.59 19.77
C GLU A 58 -4.19 8.56 18.27
N ARG A 59 -4.74 9.54 17.52
CA ARG A 59 -4.52 9.69 16.07
C ARG A 59 -3.04 9.58 15.69
N ARG A 60 -2.16 10.25 16.44
CA ARG A 60 -0.71 10.24 16.17
C ARG A 60 -0.14 8.82 16.25
N ASN A 61 -0.57 8.04 17.24
CA ASN A 61 -0.09 6.66 17.42
C ASN A 61 -0.63 5.73 16.32
N VAL A 62 -1.88 5.93 15.88
CA VAL A 62 -2.43 5.22 14.71
C VAL A 62 -1.56 5.49 13.48
N LEU A 63 -1.29 6.77 13.18
CA LEU A 63 -0.49 7.17 12.02
C LEU A 63 0.98 6.71 12.11
N LEU A 64 1.57 6.66 13.30
CA LEU A 64 2.90 6.09 13.51
C LEU A 64 2.94 4.62 13.15
N CYS A 65 1.97 3.82 13.61
CA CYS A 65 1.94 2.40 13.26
C CYS A 65 1.61 2.20 11.77
N LEU A 66 0.72 3.01 11.18
CA LEU A 66 0.47 2.96 9.74
C LEU A 66 1.70 3.35 8.91
N THR A 67 2.54 4.26 9.40
CA THR A 67 3.85 4.57 8.81
C THR A 67 4.78 3.36 8.90
N GLY A 68 4.88 2.74 10.08
CA GLY A 68 5.67 1.52 10.29
C GLY A 68 5.22 0.38 9.37
N LEU A 69 3.92 0.14 9.27
CA LEU A 69 3.31 -0.81 8.32
C LEU A 69 3.76 -0.52 6.89
N ALA A 70 3.66 0.74 6.46
CA ALA A 70 3.98 1.12 5.08
C ALA A 70 5.48 0.93 4.77
N VAL A 71 6.38 1.28 5.70
CA VAL A 71 7.82 1.07 5.54
C VAL A 71 8.18 -0.41 5.55
N LEU A 72 7.58 -1.22 6.44
CA LEU A 72 7.80 -2.66 6.48
C LEU A 72 7.33 -3.34 5.19
N ASN A 73 6.13 -2.99 4.68
CA ASN A 73 5.65 -3.50 3.40
C ASN A 73 6.51 -3.01 2.22
N ALA A 74 7.02 -1.78 2.24
CA ALA A 74 7.96 -1.32 1.22
C ALA A 74 9.23 -2.18 1.22
N GLY A 75 9.79 -2.46 2.41
CA GLY A 75 10.92 -3.39 2.57
C GLY A 75 10.60 -4.79 2.03
N HIS A 76 9.42 -5.34 2.34
CA HIS A 76 8.96 -6.62 1.80
C HIS A 76 9.00 -6.64 0.27
N PHE A 77 8.43 -5.63 -0.39
CA PHE A 77 8.40 -5.56 -1.85
C PHE A 77 9.78 -5.30 -2.48
N LEU A 78 10.65 -4.53 -1.83
CA LEU A 78 12.03 -4.35 -2.27
C LEU A 78 12.82 -5.67 -2.21
N LEU A 79 12.63 -6.47 -1.16
CA LEU A 79 13.25 -7.80 -1.06
C LEU A 79 12.73 -8.78 -2.12
N LEU A 80 11.52 -8.57 -2.63
CA LEU A 80 10.91 -9.31 -3.74
C LEU A 80 11.21 -8.71 -5.12
N ASP A 81 12.07 -7.69 -5.20
CA ASP A 81 12.46 -7.00 -6.43
C ASP A 81 11.27 -6.32 -7.16
N ARG A 82 10.28 -5.87 -6.37
CA ARG A 82 9.09 -5.14 -6.86
C ARG A 82 9.17 -3.67 -6.46
N THR A 83 9.78 -2.86 -7.31
CA THR A 83 10.03 -1.43 -7.03
C THR A 83 8.76 -0.57 -7.06
N THR A 84 7.84 -0.81 -7.99
CA THR A 84 6.60 -0.03 -8.12
C THR A 84 5.74 -0.01 -6.84
N PRO A 85 5.35 -1.16 -6.25
CA PRO A 85 4.58 -1.15 -4.99
C PRO A 85 5.40 -0.60 -3.82
N ALA A 86 6.72 -0.83 -3.79
CA ALA A 86 7.57 -0.27 -2.74
C ALA A 86 7.55 1.26 -2.73
N VAL A 87 7.69 1.90 -3.89
CA VAL A 87 7.65 3.37 -4.02
C VAL A 87 6.27 3.91 -3.60
N MET A 88 5.18 3.26 -4.00
CA MET A 88 3.81 3.67 -3.61
C MET A 88 3.60 3.58 -2.09
N LEU A 89 4.17 2.56 -1.45
CA LEU A 89 4.12 2.41 0.01
C LEU A 89 5.01 3.43 0.73
N LEU A 90 6.17 3.77 0.19
CA LEU A 90 6.99 4.88 0.73
C LEU A 90 6.29 6.23 0.58
N LEU A 91 5.62 6.49 -0.55
CA LEU A 91 4.77 7.66 -0.70
C LEU A 91 3.64 7.68 0.34
N THR A 92 3.04 6.53 0.61
CA THR A 92 2.03 6.37 1.66
C THR A 92 2.62 6.62 3.06
N ALA A 93 3.83 6.14 3.34
CA ALA A 93 4.53 6.39 4.60
C ALA A 93 4.80 7.88 4.80
N THR A 94 5.35 8.56 3.79
CA THR A 94 5.58 10.02 3.86
C THR A 94 4.28 10.79 4.05
N ARG A 95 3.19 10.36 3.41
CA ARG A 95 1.84 10.94 3.63
C ARG A 95 1.40 10.83 5.08
N TYR A 96 1.55 9.66 5.70
CA TYR A 96 1.23 9.50 7.12
C TYR A 96 2.11 10.37 8.00
N VAL A 97 3.41 10.44 7.73
CA VAL A 97 4.36 11.31 8.45
C VAL A 97 3.97 12.78 8.34
N THR A 98 3.77 13.28 7.13
CA THR A 98 3.33 14.65 6.88
C THR A 98 2.02 14.93 7.59
N SER A 99 1.05 14.02 7.54
CA SER A 99 -0.24 14.18 8.22
C SER A 99 -0.12 14.22 9.76
N MET A 100 0.96 13.71 10.35
CA MET A 100 1.21 13.86 11.79
C MET A 100 1.60 15.30 12.16
N PHE A 101 2.38 15.96 11.31
CA PHE A 101 2.91 17.30 11.59
C PHE A 101 2.00 18.42 11.07
N THR A 102 1.39 18.23 9.90
CA THR A 102 0.57 19.24 9.24
C THR A 102 -0.72 18.65 8.70
N ARG A 103 -1.79 19.45 8.80
CA ARG A 103 -3.11 19.14 8.23
C ARG A 103 -3.51 20.13 7.14
N HIS A 104 -2.53 20.87 6.61
CA HIS A 104 -2.79 21.92 5.63
C HIS A 104 -3.32 21.32 4.32
N ARG A 105 -4.35 21.95 3.74
CA ARG A 105 -5.04 21.47 2.53
C ARG A 105 -4.11 21.33 1.33
N LEU A 106 -3.04 22.12 1.26
CA LEU A 106 -2.00 22.01 0.23
C LEU A 106 -1.39 20.60 0.17
N PHE A 107 -1.03 20.02 1.32
CA PHE A 107 -0.43 18.68 1.36
C PHE A 107 -1.46 17.60 1.00
N PHE A 108 -2.72 17.77 1.41
CA PHE A 108 -3.79 16.90 0.96
C PHE A 108 -3.89 16.86 -0.57
N TYR A 109 -3.95 18.03 -1.21
CA TYR A 109 -4.00 18.11 -2.68
C TYR A 109 -2.74 17.56 -3.33
N LEU A 110 -1.55 17.82 -2.76
CA LEU A 110 -0.29 17.28 -3.26
C LEU A 110 -0.27 15.75 -3.27
N TYR A 111 -0.66 15.10 -2.17
CA TYR A 111 -0.69 13.63 -2.13
C TYR A 111 -1.79 13.06 -3.03
N LEU A 112 -2.92 13.75 -3.14
CA LEU A 112 -4.01 13.33 -4.01
C LEU A 112 -3.63 13.44 -5.49
N THR A 113 -3.01 14.54 -5.91
CA THR A 113 -2.53 14.70 -7.29
C THR A 113 -1.42 13.70 -7.60
N ALA A 114 -0.49 13.47 -6.67
CA ALA A 114 0.53 12.43 -6.82
C ALA A 114 -0.09 11.04 -7.00
N ALA A 115 -1.14 10.71 -6.24
CA ALA A 115 -1.87 9.45 -6.40
C ALA A 115 -2.58 9.34 -7.75
N VAL A 116 -3.25 10.40 -8.20
CA VAL A 116 -3.90 10.45 -9.52
C VAL A 116 -2.86 10.24 -10.62
N VAL A 117 -1.75 10.98 -10.59
CA VAL A 117 -0.66 10.84 -11.57
C VAL A 117 -0.11 9.41 -11.56
N GLY A 118 0.16 8.85 -10.38
CA GLY A 118 0.64 7.49 -10.22
C GLY A 118 -0.30 6.45 -10.84
N ILE A 119 -1.60 6.55 -10.56
CA ILE A 119 -2.62 5.64 -11.11
C ILE A 119 -2.82 5.83 -12.61
N THR A 120 -2.76 7.06 -13.12
CA THR A 120 -2.84 7.31 -14.57
C THR A 120 -1.63 6.74 -15.30
N TRP A 121 -0.44 6.77 -14.69
CA TRP A 121 0.77 6.18 -15.26
C TRP A 121 0.72 4.66 -15.27
N THR A 122 0.20 4.05 -14.19
CA THR A 122 0.07 2.59 -14.06
C THR A 122 -1.33 2.11 -14.40
N TYR A 123 -2.04 2.81 -15.28
CA TYR A 123 -3.43 2.51 -15.58
C TYR A 123 -3.53 1.10 -16.21
N SER A 124 -4.34 0.25 -15.58
CA SER A 124 -4.48 -1.16 -15.97
C SER A 124 -5.94 -1.58 -16.23
N GLY A 125 -6.85 -0.60 -16.26
CA GLY A 125 -8.26 -0.79 -16.59
C GLY A 125 -9.22 -0.27 -15.51
N PRO A 126 -10.48 -0.74 -15.50
CA PRO A 126 -11.52 -0.23 -14.61
C PRO A 126 -11.20 -0.37 -13.11
N LEU A 127 -10.40 -1.37 -12.72
CA LEU A 127 -9.96 -1.57 -11.32
C LEU A 127 -9.15 -0.37 -10.80
N SER A 128 -8.45 0.36 -11.67
CA SER A 128 -7.70 1.56 -11.29
C SER A 128 -8.59 2.64 -10.67
N TRP A 129 -9.87 2.72 -11.04
CA TRP A 129 -10.83 3.66 -10.43
C TRP A 129 -11.18 3.29 -8.99
N LEU A 130 -11.33 1.98 -8.68
CA LEU A 130 -11.54 1.51 -7.32
C LEU A 130 -10.30 1.73 -6.44
N ALA A 131 -9.11 1.48 -7.00
CA ALA A 131 -7.86 1.80 -6.32
C ALA A 131 -7.76 3.31 -6.03
N LEU A 132 -8.12 4.16 -6.99
CA LEU A 132 -8.14 5.61 -6.80
C LEU A 132 -9.11 6.04 -5.69
N ALA A 133 -10.31 5.46 -5.65
CA ALA A 133 -11.27 5.70 -4.58
C ALA A 133 -10.71 5.29 -3.21
N GLY A 134 -10.08 4.11 -3.11
CA GLY A 134 -9.41 3.65 -1.89
C GLY A 134 -8.31 4.61 -1.42
N VAL A 135 -7.46 5.08 -2.34
CA VAL A 135 -6.40 6.05 -2.04
C VAL A 135 -6.97 7.42 -1.67
N PHE A 136 -8.05 7.86 -2.32
CA PHE A 136 -8.75 9.10 -1.99
C PHE A 136 -9.25 9.09 -0.55
N PHE A 137 -9.99 8.05 -0.15
CA PHE A 137 -10.48 7.92 1.22
C PHE A 137 -9.35 7.75 2.24
N GLY A 138 -8.30 7.00 1.91
CA GLY A 138 -7.11 6.88 2.75
C GLY A 138 -6.38 8.21 2.95
N THR A 139 -6.29 9.02 1.90
CA THR A 139 -5.69 10.36 1.97
C THR A 139 -6.58 11.29 2.77
N LEU A 140 -7.89 11.34 2.47
CA LEU A 140 -8.86 12.14 3.19
C LEU A 140 -8.86 11.82 4.69
N GLY A 141 -8.84 10.54 5.05
CA GLY A 141 -8.82 10.07 6.43
C GLY A 141 -7.59 10.57 7.19
N SER A 142 -6.40 10.46 6.61
CA SER A 142 -5.18 10.89 7.31
C SER A 142 -5.12 12.37 7.59
N PHE A 143 -5.74 13.21 6.77
CA PHE A 143 -5.79 14.65 6.99
C PHE A 143 -6.96 15.10 7.89
N GLN A 144 -7.82 14.19 8.35
CA GLN A 144 -8.90 14.54 9.28
C GLN A 144 -8.36 15.00 10.65
N PRO A 145 -9.04 15.99 11.30
CA PRO A 145 -8.63 16.50 12.60
C PRO A 145 -8.96 15.53 13.74
N THR A 146 -10.09 14.82 13.65
CA THR A 146 -10.56 13.89 14.68
C THR A 146 -10.25 12.45 14.28
N ASP A 147 -9.89 11.61 15.26
CA ASP A 147 -9.63 10.20 15.03
C ASP A 147 -10.92 9.45 14.60
N ARG A 148 -12.09 9.90 15.06
CA ARG A 148 -13.39 9.38 14.61
C ARG A 148 -13.59 9.54 13.11
N ALA A 149 -13.39 10.75 12.56
CA ALA A 149 -13.55 11.02 11.14
C ALA A 149 -12.47 10.31 10.30
N MET A 150 -11.23 10.23 10.82
CA MET A 150 -10.16 9.44 10.20
C MET A 150 -10.57 7.98 10.03
N ARG A 151 -11.11 7.35 11.09
CA ARG A 151 -11.56 5.94 11.07
C ARG A 151 -12.74 5.72 10.13
N GLN A 152 -13.68 6.65 10.08
CA GLN A 152 -14.80 6.62 9.13
C GLN A 152 -14.34 6.66 7.68
N CYS A 153 -13.38 7.53 7.35
CA CYS A 153 -12.78 7.55 6.02
C CYS A 153 -12.06 6.24 5.71
N PHE A 154 -11.32 5.68 6.68
CA PHE A 154 -10.67 4.38 6.51
C PHE A 154 -11.66 3.22 6.33
N PHE A 155 -12.87 3.27 6.89
CA PHE A 155 -13.90 2.28 6.55
C PHE A 155 -14.25 2.32 5.06
N CYS A 156 -14.54 3.51 4.52
CA CYS A 156 -14.83 3.67 3.10
C CYS A 156 -13.65 3.21 2.24
N GLY A 157 -12.43 3.59 2.62
CA GLY A 157 -11.21 3.19 1.93
C GLY A 157 -11.00 1.68 1.91
N ASN A 158 -11.10 1.02 3.06
CA ASN A 158 -10.93 -0.44 3.16
C ASN A 158 -12.03 -1.18 2.38
N SER A 159 -13.27 -0.69 2.36
CA SER A 159 -14.34 -1.26 1.52
C SER A 159 -14.03 -1.18 0.02
N CYS A 160 -13.47 -0.06 -0.44
CA CYS A 160 -12.98 0.08 -1.82
C CYS A 160 -11.86 -0.92 -2.12
N TRP A 161 -10.89 -1.08 -1.20
CA TRP A 161 -9.79 -2.02 -1.35
C TRP A 161 -10.23 -3.49 -1.33
N ILE A 162 -11.19 -3.86 -0.47
CA ILE A 162 -11.78 -5.21 -0.47
C ILE A 162 -12.40 -5.50 -1.84
N THR A 163 -13.22 -4.57 -2.35
CA THR A 163 -13.87 -4.72 -3.66
C THR A 163 -12.82 -4.84 -4.77
N HIS A 164 -11.81 -3.97 -4.77
CA HIS A 164 -10.68 -4.05 -5.70
C HIS A 164 -9.98 -5.41 -5.63
N ASN A 165 -9.68 -5.92 -4.44
CA ASN A 165 -8.92 -7.16 -4.25
C ASN A 165 -9.73 -8.41 -4.60
N ILE A 166 -11.05 -8.38 -4.41
CA ILE A 166 -11.97 -9.42 -4.88
C ILE A 166 -11.94 -9.48 -6.40
N LEU A 167 -12.07 -8.35 -7.08
CA LEU A 167 -12.03 -8.27 -8.54
C LEU A 167 -10.66 -8.61 -9.13
N ALA A 168 -9.58 -8.25 -8.41
CA ALA A 168 -8.21 -8.60 -8.76
C ALA A 168 -7.85 -10.07 -8.46
N GLN A 169 -8.76 -10.83 -7.82
CA GLN A 169 -8.59 -12.22 -7.44
C GLN A 169 -7.33 -12.50 -6.59
N THR A 170 -7.05 -11.62 -5.62
CA THR A 170 -5.88 -11.74 -4.73
C THR A 170 -6.29 -12.21 -3.33
N PRO A 171 -6.44 -13.52 -3.08
CA PRO A 171 -7.07 -14.06 -1.86
C PRO A 171 -6.36 -13.61 -0.57
N VAL A 172 -5.03 -13.55 -0.59
CA VAL A 172 -4.24 -13.08 0.56
C VAL A 172 -4.54 -11.61 0.88
N ALA A 173 -4.64 -10.75 -0.14
CA ALA A 173 -4.95 -9.33 0.04
C ALA A 173 -6.40 -9.12 0.51
N ILE A 174 -7.34 -9.95 0.06
CA ILE A 174 -8.74 -9.94 0.53
C ILE A 174 -8.79 -10.22 2.04
N VAL A 175 -8.13 -11.30 2.49
CA VAL A 175 -8.12 -11.67 3.92
C VAL A 175 -7.49 -10.57 4.77
N MET A 176 -6.34 -10.03 4.35
CA MET A 176 -5.68 -8.95 5.09
C MET A 176 -6.55 -7.70 5.20
N GLU A 177 -7.17 -7.29 4.10
CA GLU A 177 -8.00 -6.08 4.08
C GLU A 177 -9.28 -6.25 4.92
N ILE A 178 -9.89 -7.45 4.89
CA ILE A 178 -11.01 -7.80 5.79
C ILE A 178 -10.56 -7.74 7.25
N CYS A 179 -9.38 -8.25 7.59
CA CYS A 179 -8.85 -8.14 8.95
C CYS A 179 -8.65 -6.68 9.37
N PHE A 180 -8.12 -5.82 8.49
CA PHE A 180 -7.98 -4.38 8.77
C PHE A 180 -9.33 -3.69 8.93
N PHE A 181 -10.30 -4.01 8.07
CA PHE A 181 -11.67 -3.52 8.19
C PHE A 181 -12.29 -3.94 9.52
N ALA A 182 -12.25 -5.23 9.87
CA ALA A 182 -12.78 -5.76 11.11
C ALA A 182 -12.08 -5.16 12.35
N SER A 183 -10.76 -5.02 12.31
CA SER A 183 -9.98 -4.37 13.38
C SER A 183 -10.38 -2.91 13.57
N ASN A 184 -10.63 -2.19 12.47
CA ASN A 184 -11.15 -0.83 12.54
C ASN A 184 -12.57 -0.80 13.15
N VAL A 185 -13.45 -1.75 12.80
CA VAL A 185 -14.82 -1.86 13.37
C VAL A 185 -14.74 -2.10 14.88
N VAL A 186 -13.97 -3.09 15.31
CA VAL A 186 -13.79 -3.43 16.73
C VAL A 186 -13.16 -2.27 17.50
N GLY A 187 -12.12 -1.65 16.95
CA GLY A 187 -11.48 -0.48 17.54
C GLY A 187 -12.43 0.71 17.67
N TYR A 188 -13.23 0.98 16.63
CA TYR A 188 -14.24 2.02 16.64
C TYR A 188 -15.33 1.75 17.69
N TRP A 189 -15.88 0.54 17.74
CA TRP A 189 -16.92 0.19 18.71
C TRP A 189 -16.40 0.21 20.15
N ARG A 190 -15.17 -0.26 20.41
CA ARG A 190 -14.56 -0.20 21.73
C ARG A 190 -14.36 1.23 22.24
N LEU A 191 -13.95 2.14 21.36
CA LEU A 191 -13.65 3.53 21.72
C LEU A 191 -14.90 4.42 21.79
N TYR A 192 -15.91 4.16 20.97
CA TYR A 192 -17.08 5.04 20.80
C TYR A 192 -18.43 4.42 21.18
N GLY A 193 -18.51 3.09 21.31
CA GLY A 193 -19.73 2.38 21.70
C GLY A 193 -20.09 2.49 23.18
N ARG A 194 -19.18 2.98 24.03
CA ARG A 194 -19.40 3.22 25.47
C ARG A 194 -19.85 4.65 25.79
N GLN A 195 -20.74 5.22 24.99
CA GLN A 195 -21.55 6.35 25.46
C GLN A 195 -22.66 5.77 26.35
N SER A 196 -22.38 5.64 27.67
CA SER A 196 -23.47 5.54 28.64
C SER A 196 -24.38 6.76 28.42
N PRO A 197 -25.72 6.60 28.39
CA PRO A 197 -26.61 7.72 28.55
C PRO A 197 -26.15 8.46 29.81
N ARG A 198 -25.73 9.72 29.69
CA ARG A 198 -25.73 10.59 30.87
C ARG A 198 -27.19 10.67 31.27
N ALA A 199 -27.57 9.96 32.33
CA ALA A 199 -28.79 10.27 33.04
C ALA A 199 -28.72 11.79 33.34
N PRO A 200 -29.77 12.56 33.03
CA PRO A 200 -29.81 13.96 33.43
C PRO A 200 -29.57 14.02 34.93
N GLU A 201 -28.47 14.68 35.33
CA GLU A 201 -28.24 15.09 36.70
C GLU A 201 -29.46 15.88 37.17
N GLY A 202 -29.87 15.60 38.40
CA GLY A 202 -31.15 15.94 38.99
C GLY A 202 -31.59 17.39 38.75
N SER A 203 -32.87 17.52 38.42
CA SER A 203 -33.65 18.72 38.65
C SER A 203 -34.60 18.46 39.81
N GLY A 204 -34.45 19.22 40.90
CA GLY A 204 -35.45 19.37 41.97
C GLY A 204 -35.11 18.66 43.25
#